data_AF-A0A5N5U577-F1
#
_entry.id   AF-A0A5N5U577-F1
#
_cell.length_a   1.000
_cell.length_b   1.000
_cell.length_c   1.000
_cell.angle_alpha   90.00
_cell.angle_beta   90.00
_cell.angle_gamma   90.00
#
_symmetry.space_group_name_H-M   'P 1'
#
loop_
_entity.id
_entity.type
_entity.pdbx_description
1 polymer ?
#
loop_
_entity_poly.entity_id
_entity_poly.type
_entity_poly.pdbx_seq_one_letter_code
_entity_poly.pdbx_strand_id
1 'polypeptide(L)' 'MADNRVVEGRMVTPKKLAERIEGDSIMDAEGIEDANFDCPDCGENVLAVGYMPSVTSFYTGYKCQECPWSDIEE' A
#
# COMPACT_ATOMS: atom_id res chain seq x y z
N MET A 1 7.62 10.89 -8.58
CA MET A 1 8.02 11.33 -7.23
C MET A 1 7.42 10.31 -6.28
N ALA A 2 8.18 9.87 -5.27
CA ALA A 2 7.67 8.90 -4.30
C ALA A 2 6.78 9.67 -3.32
N ASP A 3 5.57 10.02 -3.76
CA ASP A 3 4.67 10.88 -3.00
C ASP A 3 4.11 10.11 -1.80
N ASN A 4 4.58 10.47 -0.61
CA ASN A 4 4.05 9.93 0.64
C ASN A 4 2.55 10.20 0.71
N ARG A 5 1.78 9.22 1.18
CA ARG A 5 0.33 9.35 1.34
C ARG A 5 -0.09 9.14 2.78
N VAL A 6 -1.25 9.69 3.11
CA VAL A 6 -1.88 9.48 4.41
C VAL A 6 -2.70 8.19 4.35
N VAL A 7 -2.39 7.27 5.26
CA VAL A 7 -3.11 6.01 5.47
C VAL A 7 -3.36 5.89 6.97
N GLU A 8 -4.62 5.69 7.36
CA GLU A 8 -5.11 5.61 8.74
C GLU A 8 -4.70 6.84 9.56
N GLY A 9 -4.79 8.04 8.95
CA GLY A 9 -4.36 9.30 9.55
C GLY A 9 -2.84 9.43 9.78
N ARG A 10 -2.01 8.51 9.25
CA ARG A 10 -0.54 8.52 9.38
C ARG A 10 0.11 8.71 8.03
N MET A 11 1.20 9.48 7.99
CA MET A 11 2.00 9.61 6.76
C MET A 11 2.81 8.32 6.54
N VAL A 12 2.61 7.68 5.39
CA VAL A 12 3.26 6.43 5.02
C VAL A 12 4.08 6.65 3.74
N THR A 13 5.30 6.12 3.73
CA THR A 13 6.15 6.11 2.53
C THR A 13 5.76 4.93 1.63
N PRO A 14 5.95 5.02 0.31
CA PRO A 14 5.58 3.92 -0.59
C PRO A 14 6.23 2.59 -0.21
N LYS A 15 7.52 2.63 0.20
CA LYS A 15 8.24 1.47 0.69
C LYS A 15 7.58 0.84 1.91
N LYS A 16 7.27 1.61 2.96
CA LYS A 16 6.62 1.07 4.17
C LYS A 16 5.22 0.52 3.89
N LEU A 17 4.48 1.18 3.00
CA LEU A 17 3.16 0.69 2.61
C LEU A 17 3.28 -0.68 1.94
N ALA A 18 4.18 -0.80 0.98
CA ALA A 18 4.45 -2.05 0.26
C ALA A 18 4.96 -3.17 1.18
N GLU A 19 5.92 -2.88 2.07
CA GLU A 19 6.42 -3.86 3.07
C GLU A 19 5.27 -4.41 3.94
N ARG A 20 4.32 -3.53 4.32
CA ARG A 20 3.17 -3.94 5.13
C ARG A 20 2.14 -4.75 4.35
N ILE A 21 1.97 -4.48 3.05
CA ILE A 21 1.09 -5.26 2.16
C ILE A 21 1.69 -6.64 1.92
N GLU A 22 2.99 -6.71 1.59
CA GLU A 22 3.69 -7.96 1.33
C GLU A 22 3.82 -8.82 2.59
N GLY A 23 3.92 -8.18 3.76
CA GLY A 23 4.18 -8.85 5.03
C GLY A 23 5.65 -9.21 5.24
N ASP A 24 6.53 -8.84 4.30
CA ASP A 24 7.98 -9.05 4.36
C ASP A 24 8.74 -7.83 3.81
N SER A 25 10.06 -7.87 3.89
CA SER A 25 10.95 -6.83 3.39
C SER A 25 10.95 -6.82 1.86
N ILE A 26 10.89 -5.63 1.25
CA ILE A 26 10.95 -5.47 -0.21
C ILE A 26 12.24 -4.77 -0.66
N MET A 27 12.62 -5.00 -1.91
CA MET A 27 13.78 -4.34 -2.51
C MET A 27 13.46 -2.88 -2.83
N ASP A 28 12.41 -2.64 -3.62
CA ASP A 28 12.05 -1.31 -4.10
C ASP A 28 10.53 -1.11 -4.25
N ALA A 29 10.09 0.14 -4.23
CA ALA A 29 8.68 0.51 -4.39
C ALA A 29 8.54 1.76 -5.26
N GLU A 30 7.53 1.74 -6.13
CA GLU A 30 7.11 2.90 -6.92
C GLU A 30 6.30 3.89 -6.07
N GLY A 31 5.91 5.02 -6.67
CA GLY A 31 5.05 6.00 -6.00
C GLY A 31 3.68 5.42 -5.65
N ILE A 32 3.01 6.04 -4.67
CA ILE A 32 1.64 5.68 -4.32
C ILE A 32 0.68 6.44 -5.25
N GLU A 33 -0.22 5.70 -5.89
CA GLU A 33 -1.22 6.23 -6.82
C GLU A 33 -2.64 5.94 -6.30
N ASP A 34 -3.62 6.71 -6.75
CA ASP A 34 -5.02 6.46 -6.44
C ASP A 34 -5.52 5.35 -7.39
N ALA A 35 -6.13 4.30 -6.82
CA ALA A 35 -6.67 3.20 -7.60
C ALA A 35 -7.93 3.63 -8.35
N ASN A 36 -8.23 2.92 -9.44
CA ASN A 36 -9.40 3.18 -10.28
C ASN A 36 -10.74 2.68 -9.68
N PHE A 37 -10.75 2.36 -8.38
CA PHE A 37 -11.93 1.86 -7.67
C PHE A 37 -11.92 2.33 -6.22
N ASP A 38 -13.11 2.50 -5.66
CA ASP A 38 -13.31 2.81 -4.25
C ASP A 38 -13.40 1.53 -3.42
N CYS A 39 -13.12 1.65 -2.13
CA CYS A 39 -13.16 0.53 -1.20
C CYS A 39 -14.60 0.02 -1.05
N PRO A 40 -14.86 -1.28 -1.26
CA PRO A 40 -16.22 -1.82 -1.18
C PRO A 40 -16.80 -1.79 0.25
N ASP A 41 -15.96 -1.70 1.28
CA ASP A 41 -16.38 -1.73 2.69
C ASP A 41 -16.76 -0.35 3.25
N CYS A 42 -15.96 0.68 3.00
CA CYS A 42 -16.21 2.04 3.50
C CYS A 42 -16.57 3.07 2.43
N GLY A 43 -16.36 2.77 1.14
CA GLY A 43 -16.64 3.68 0.03
C GLY A 43 -15.57 4.77 -0.19
N GLU A 44 -14.41 4.67 0.45
CA GLU A 44 -13.32 5.64 0.31
C GLU A 44 -12.25 5.22 -0.71
N ASN A 45 -11.35 6.15 -1.02
CA ASN A 45 -10.31 5.93 -2.00
C ASN A 45 -9.35 4.80 -1.59
N VAL A 46 -9.02 3.96 -2.56
CA VAL A 46 -8.02 2.91 -2.42
C VAL A 46 -6.72 3.39 -3.04
N LEU A 47 -5.63 3.25 -2.32
CA LEU A 47 -4.30 3.52 -2.84
C LEU A 47 -3.71 2.26 -3.45
N ALA A 48 -3.02 2.43 -4.57
CA ALA A 48 -2.22 1.40 -5.22
C ALA A 48 -0.73 1.74 -5.07
N VAL A 49 0.09 0.73 -4.81
CA VAL A 49 1.55 0.86 -4.79
C VAL A 49 2.17 -0.30 -5.55
N GLY A 50 2.97 0.02 -6.56
CA GLY A 50 3.82 -0.96 -7.26
C GLY A 50 5.06 -1.25 -6.42
N TYR A 51 5.44 -2.52 -6.27
CA TYR A 51 6.65 -2.87 -5.53
C TYR A 51 7.31 -4.16 -6.01
N MET A 52 8.59 -4.27 -5.67
CA MET A 52 9.44 -5.39 -6.02
C MET A 52 9.99 -6.07 -4.77
N PRO A 53 9.44 -7.25 -4.37
CA PRO A 53 10.05 -8.06 -3.31
C PRO A 53 11.35 -8.72 -3.77
N SER A 54 11.51 -8.97 -5.08
CA SER A 54 12.73 -9.51 -5.67
C SER A 54 13.01 -8.90 -7.04
N VAL A 55 14.21 -9.07 -7.57
CA VAL A 55 14.61 -8.56 -8.90
C VAL A 55 13.77 -9.10 -10.07
N THR A 56 13.06 -10.21 -9.88
CA THR A 56 12.23 -10.83 -10.93
C THR A 56 10.74 -10.72 -10.69
N SER A 57 10.33 -10.13 -9.56
CA SER A 57 8.92 -10.09 -9.16
C SER A 57 8.48 -8.65 -9.00
N PHE A 58 7.34 -8.33 -9.59
CA PHE A 58 6.67 -7.04 -9.44
C PHE A 58 5.22 -7.29 -9.09
N TYR A 59 4.76 -6.71 -7.98
CA TYR A 59 3.40 -6.81 -7.50
C TYR A 59 2.80 -5.42 -7.32
N THR A 60 1.48 -5.34 -7.38
CA THR A 60 0.75 -4.12 -7.06
C THR A 60 -0.08 -4.39 -5.83
N GLY A 61 0.28 -3.70 -4.75
CA GLY A 61 -0.46 -3.72 -3.49
C GLY A 61 -1.59 -2.70 -3.52
N TYR A 62 -2.70 -3.03 -2.85
CA TYR A 62 -3.83 -2.12 -2.70
C TYR A 62 -4.14 -1.95 -1.22
N LYS A 63 -4.39 -0.71 -0.81
CA LYS A 63 -4.79 -0.40 0.56
C LYS A 63 -5.76 0.77 0.59
N CYS A 64 -6.94 0.55 1.18
CA CYS A 64 -7.83 1.65 1.51
C CYS A 64 -7.18 2.59 2.52
N GLN A 65 -7.37 3.90 2.33
CA GLN A 65 -6.80 4.92 3.20
C GLN A 65 -7.31 4.85 4.63
N GLU A 66 -8.54 4.43 4.85
CA GLU A 66 -9.20 4.60 6.16
C GLU A 66 -9.54 3.27 6.84
N CYS A 67 -9.66 2.18 6.08
CA CYS A 67 -9.85 0.87 6.69
C CYS A 67 -8.61 0.48 7.52
N PRO A 68 -8.79 -0.11 8.71
CA PRO A 68 -7.67 -0.66 9.46
C PRO A 68 -6.99 -1.77 8.65
N TRP A 69 -5.70 -2.00 8.89
CA TRP A 69 -5.14 -3.31 8.51
C TRP A 69 -5.94 -4.39 9.24
N SER A 70 -6.27 -5.48 8.55
CA SER A 70 -6.67 -6.67 9.28
C SER A 70 -5.52 -7.00 10.21
N ASP A 71 -5.72 -6.81 11.52
CA ASP A 71 -4.78 -7.27 12.52
C ASP A 71 -4.61 -8.77 12.30
N ILE A 72 -3.51 -9.15 11.66
CA ILE A 72 -3.00 -10.51 11.76
C ILE A 72 -2.48 -10.61 13.19
N GLU A 73 -3.35 -11.04 14.10
CA GLU A 73 -2.95 -11.46 15.43
C GLU A 73 -1.89 -12.55 15.23
N GLU A 74 -0.66 -12.29 15.71
CA GLU A 74 0.52 -13.17 15.60
C GLU A 74 0.33 -14.51 16.32
#